data_AF-A0A915NUS9-F1
#
_entry.id   AF-A0A915NUS9-F1
#
_cell.length_a   1.000
_cell.length_b   1.000
_cell.length_c   1.000
_cell.angle_alpha   90.00
_cell.angle_beta   90.00
_cell.angle_gamma   90.00
#
_symmetry.space_group_name_H-M   'P 1'
#
loop_
_entity.id
_entity.type
_entity.pdbx_description
1 polymer ?
#
loop_
_entity_poly.entity_id
_entity_poly.type
_entity_poly.pdbx_seq_one_letter_code
_entity_poly.pdbx_strand_id
1 'polypeptide(L)'
;MPDIWYEAAFFQQQAAQRLAEKGDVKLSTAMYNDIIHLYEKAVSGLMKSNQMLHFAYADFEEERRKYDNAKKIYDRLLSQQSVDPSLTYIQLMKFIRRTEGLKQARLVFKRAREDKRNNFHVYEPEIAKRIFDLGLRKFSKDPEYALAYVDFLSNLNEETNTRVVFERLLNSENALAPENSGEIWDKYLDFESQVGDLTSILNVDQRRRATNPHSEEHNSLWLI
;
A
#
# COMPACT_ATOMS: atom_id res chain seq x y z
N MET A 1 -7.93 -11.79 22.95
CA MET A 1 -7.95 -10.31 22.98
C MET A 1 -6.51 -9.81 22.79
N PRO A 2 -6.02 -9.68 21.53
CA PRO A 2 -4.71 -9.12 21.22
C PRO A 2 -4.56 -7.63 21.58
N ASP A 3 -5.66 -6.89 21.50
CA ASP A 3 -5.85 -5.51 21.95
C ASP A 3 -5.30 -5.24 23.35
N ILE A 4 -5.66 -6.06 24.35
CA ILE A 4 -5.20 -5.87 25.73
C ILE A 4 -3.67 -5.96 25.85
N TRP A 5 -3.04 -6.87 25.11
CA TRP A 5 -1.59 -7.02 25.12
C TRP A 5 -0.90 -5.81 24.49
N TYR A 6 -1.44 -5.33 23.37
CA TYR A 6 -0.95 -4.14 22.69
C TYR A 6 -1.10 -2.88 23.55
N GLU A 7 -2.28 -2.65 24.13
CA GLU A 7 -2.54 -1.49 24.99
C GLU A 7 -1.63 -1.49 26.23
N ALA A 8 -1.45 -2.65 26.86
CA ALA A 8 -0.55 -2.79 28.01
C ALA A 8 0.91 -2.45 27.64
N ALA A 9 1.40 -3.01 26.53
CA ALA A 9 2.75 -2.72 26.04
C ALA A 9 2.92 -1.25 25.66
N PHE A 10 1.95 -0.67 24.96
CA PHE A 10 1.96 0.72 24.52
C PHE A 10 1.95 1.70 25.69
N PHE A 11 1.15 1.43 26.73
CA PHE A 11 1.14 2.24 27.95
C PHE A 11 2.51 2.20 28.65
N GLN A 12 3.10 1.02 28.79
CA GLN A 12 4.42 0.85 29.40
C GLN A 12 5.52 1.54 28.57
N GLN A 13 5.42 1.49 27.24
CA GLN A 13 6.36 2.14 26.32
C GLN A 13 6.34 3.67 26.48
N GLN A 14 5.16 4.29 26.52
CA GLN A 14 5.03 5.73 26.76
C GLN A 14 5.60 6.13 28.13
N ALA A 15 5.36 5.33 29.16
CA ALA A 15 5.91 5.56 30.49
C ALA A 15 7.45 5.46 30.49
N ALA A 16 8.01 4.45 29.83
CA ALA A 16 9.45 4.26 29.71
C ALA A 16 10.14 5.41 28.94
N GLN A 17 9.51 5.92 27.88
CA GLN A 17 10.00 7.09 27.13
C GLN A 17 10.03 8.34 27.99
N ARG A 18 8.93 8.66 28.69
CA ARG A 18 8.85 9.82 29.61
C ARG A 18 9.88 9.75 30.74
N LEU A 19 10.20 8.55 31.23
CA LEU A 19 11.23 8.35 32.25
C LEU A 19 12.64 8.60 31.69
N ALA A 20 12.91 8.13 30.47
CA ALA A 20 14.18 8.41 29.80
C ALA A 20 14.39 9.91 29.56
N GLU A 21 13.35 10.62 29.12
CA GLU A 21 13.37 12.08 28.92
C GLU A 21 13.64 12.84 30.23
N LYS A 22 13.15 12.32 31.36
CA LYS A 22 13.38 12.87 32.70
C LYS A 22 14.73 12.46 33.32
N GLY A 23 15.54 11.68 32.61
CA GLY A 23 16.87 11.25 33.02
C GLY A 23 16.92 9.94 33.82
N ASP A 24 15.80 9.28 34.09
CA ASP A 24 15.78 7.97 34.76
C ASP A 24 15.93 6.83 33.75
N VAL A 25 17.14 6.74 33.19
CA VAL A 25 17.50 5.75 32.16
C VAL A 25 17.48 4.32 32.71
N LYS A 26 17.77 4.13 34.01
CA LYS A 26 17.77 2.79 34.63
C LYS A 26 16.37 2.22 34.70
N LEU A 27 15.41 2.99 35.22
CA LEU A 27 14.03 2.55 35.31
C LEU A 27 13.42 2.38 33.91
N SER A 28 13.70 3.30 32.99
CA SER A 28 13.31 3.18 31.58
C SER A 28 13.79 1.87 30.95
N THR A 29 15.05 1.50 31.18
CA THR A 29 15.62 0.23 30.67
C THR A 29 14.95 -0.99 31.28
N ALA A 30 14.65 -0.98 32.59
CA ALA A 30 13.92 -2.06 33.25
C ALA A 30 12.52 -2.24 32.63
N MET A 31 11.79 -1.13 32.42
CA MET A 31 10.47 -1.16 31.78
C MET A 31 10.53 -1.69 30.34
N TYR A 32 11.56 -1.36 29.56
CA TYR A 32 11.72 -1.94 28.23
C TYR A 32 11.91 -3.46 28.27
N ASN A 33 12.62 -3.99 29.27
CA ASN A 33 12.74 -5.44 29.43
C ASN A 33 11.40 -6.08 29.81
N ASP A 34 10.60 -5.42 30.64
CA ASP A 34 9.25 -5.89 30.98
C ASP A 34 8.33 -5.94 29.75
N ILE A 35 8.41 -4.94 28.88
CA ILE A 35 7.67 -4.91 27.59
C ILE A 35 8.11 -6.05 26.68
N ILE A 36 9.43 -6.32 26.59
CA ILE A 36 9.95 -7.48 25.84
C ILE A 36 9.37 -8.78 26.39
N HIS A 37 9.39 -8.96 27.72
CA HIS A 37 8.84 -10.16 28.35
C HIS A 37 7.33 -10.29 28.11
N LEU A 38 6.59 -9.18 28.12
CA LEU A 38 5.16 -9.14 27.83
C LEU A 38 4.87 -9.60 26.40
N TYR A 39 5.55 -9.01 25.41
CA TYR A 39 5.41 -9.42 24.01
C TYR A 39 5.82 -10.87 23.82
N GLU A 40 6.96 -11.30 24.37
CA GLU A 40 7.41 -12.68 24.21
C GLU A 40 6.47 -13.69 24.83
N LYS A 41 5.87 -13.39 25.98
CA LYS A 41 4.82 -14.22 26.56
C LYS A 41 3.60 -14.32 25.64
N ALA A 42 3.21 -13.23 24.98
CA ALA A 42 2.08 -13.20 24.06
C ALA A 42 2.35 -14.07 22.82
N VAL A 43 3.48 -13.83 22.15
CA VAL A 43 3.81 -14.45 20.85
C VAL A 43 4.37 -15.88 20.96
N SER A 44 4.86 -16.28 22.14
CA SER A 44 5.24 -17.69 22.40
C SER A 44 4.09 -18.53 22.97
N GLY A 45 3.11 -17.90 23.60
CA GLY A 45 2.00 -18.55 24.28
C GLY A 45 0.71 -18.55 23.49
N LEU A 46 -0.31 -17.88 24.03
CA LEU A 46 -1.69 -17.94 23.53
C LEU A 46 -1.86 -17.33 22.13
N MET A 47 -1.00 -16.40 21.73
CA MET A 47 -1.19 -15.60 20.51
C MET A 47 -0.11 -15.87 19.45
N LYS A 48 0.40 -17.10 19.43
CA LYS A 48 1.52 -17.49 18.56
C LYS A 48 1.34 -17.15 17.09
N SER A 49 0.14 -17.24 16.54
CA SER A 49 -0.15 -16.97 15.13
C SER A 49 -0.70 -15.56 14.88
N ASN A 50 -0.77 -14.71 15.90
CA ASN A 50 -1.34 -13.38 15.76
C ASN A 50 -0.34 -12.42 15.10
N GLN A 51 -0.58 -12.08 13.83
CA GLN A 51 0.31 -11.21 13.06
C GLN A 51 0.41 -9.80 13.64
N MET A 52 -0.69 -9.24 14.16
CA MET A 52 -0.73 -7.89 14.72
C MET A 52 0.25 -7.72 15.89
N LEU A 53 0.27 -8.68 16.83
CA LEU A 53 1.20 -8.63 17.97
C LEU A 53 2.65 -8.83 17.56
N HIS A 54 2.93 -9.64 16.53
CA HIS A 54 4.28 -9.77 15.99
C HIS A 54 4.74 -8.46 15.33
N PHE A 55 3.87 -7.78 14.59
CA PHE A 55 4.20 -6.50 13.96
C PHE A 55 4.43 -5.42 15.01
N ALA A 56 3.54 -5.29 16.00
CA ALA A 56 3.72 -4.36 17.11
C ALA A 56 5.03 -4.61 17.88
N TYR A 57 5.39 -5.89 18.09
CA TYR A 57 6.64 -6.23 18.75
C TYR A 57 7.86 -5.92 17.88
N ALA A 58 7.79 -6.19 16.57
CA ALA A 58 8.86 -5.86 15.63
C ALA A 58 9.07 -4.34 15.52
N ASP A 59 7.99 -3.55 15.47
CA ASP A 59 8.02 -2.08 15.45
C ASP A 59 8.65 -1.53 16.75
N PHE A 60 8.30 -2.11 17.91
CA PHE A 60 8.91 -1.75 19.19
C PHE A 60 10.44 -2.01 19.22
N GLU A 61 10.91 -3.14 18.65
CA GLU A 61 12.34 -3.41 18.51
C GLU A 61 12.99 -2.50 17.44
N GLU A 62 12.28 -2.13 16.36
CA GLU A 62 12.74 -1.16 15.34
C GLU A 62 12.98 0.22 15.96
N GLU A 63 12.03 0.74 16.75
CA GLU A 63 12.15 2.04 17.45
C GLU A 63 13.37 2.09 18.38
N ARG A 64 13.69 0.96 19.02
CA ARG A 64 14.86 0.81 19.90
C ARG A 64 16.15 0.53 19.12
N ARG A 65 16.10 0.58 17.78
CA ARG A 65 17.19 0.31 16.85
C ARG A 65 17.76 -1.11 17.00
N LYS A 66 16.95 -2.06 17.44
CA LYS A 66 17.30 -3.48 17.60
C LYS A 66 16.85 -4.27 16.36
N TYR A 67 17.38 -3.89 15.21
CA TYR A 67 16.95 -4.40 13.91
C TYR A 67 17.10 -5.93 13.76
N ASP A 68 18.13 -6.52 14.37
CA ASP A 68 18.31 -7.98 14.35
C ASP A 68 17.23 -8.72 15.14
N ASN A 69 16.70 -8.11 16.21
CA ASN A 69 15.58 -8.68 16.96
C ASN A 69 14.28 -8.57 16.15
N ALA A 70 14.02 -7.41 15.53
CA ALA A 70 12.88 -7.23 14.63
C ALA A 70 12.87 -8.28 13.51
N LYS A 71 14.01 -8.54 12.86
CA LYS A 71 14.14 -9.61 11.84
C LYS A 71 13.80 -10.99 12.39
N LYS A 72 14.28 -11.34 13.59
CA LYS A 72 13.96 -12.62 14.24
C LYS A 72 12.46 -12.78 14.51
N ILE A 73 11.76 -11.69 14.86
CA ILE A 73 10.31 -11.71 15.08
C ILE A 73 9.58 -12.01 13.76
N TYR A 74 9.97 -11.36 12.66
CA TYR A 74 9.44 -11.64 11.33
C TYR A 74 9.72 -13.07 10.88
N ASP A 75 10.96 -13.55 11.02
CA ASP A 75 11.34 -14.92 10.61
C ASP A 75 10.61 -15.98 11.47
N ARG A 76 10.39 -15.70 12.76
CA ARG A 76 9.58 -16.56 13.64
C ARG A 76 8.15 -16.68 13.11
N LEU A 77 7.51 -15.56 12.74
CA LEU A 77 6.16 -15.57 12.17
C LEU A 77 6.12 -16.31 10.82
N LEU A 78 7.09 -16.08 9.94
CA LEU A 78 7.19 -16.74 8.64
C LEU A 78 7.42 -18.26 8.74
N SER A 79 8.07 -18.73 9.81
CA SER A 79 8.27 -20.15 10.08
C SER A 79 6.98 -20.90 10.42
N GLN A 80 5.91 -20.18 10.76
CA GLN A 80 4.63 -20.78 11.11
C GLN A 80 3.85 -21.16 9.87
N GLN A 81 3.60 -22.46 9.70
CA GLN A 81 2.90 -22.97 8.53
C GLN A 81 1.42 -22.54 8.45
N SER A 82 0.80 -22.25 9.59
CA SER A 82 -0.64 -21.93 9.70
C SER A 82 -1.00 -20.48 9.39
N VAL A 83 -0.01 -19.61 9.14
CA VAL A 83 -0.22 -18.19 8.91
C VAL A 83 -0.02 -17.88 7.42
N ASP A 84 -0.88 -17.04 6.84
CA ASP A 84 -0.65 -16.46 5.51
C ASP A 84 0.56 -15.51 5.59
N PRO A 85 1.69 -15.85 4.94
CA PRO A 85 2.90 -15.07 5.07
C PRO A 85 2.88 -13.78 4.24
N SER A 86 1.88 -13.56 3.38
CA SER A 86 1.84 -12.46 2.41
C SER A 86 1.99 -11.09 3.08
N LEU A 87 1.16 -10.83 4.10
CA LEU A 87 1.22 -9.57 4.86
C LEU A 87 2.55 -9.45 5.63
N THR A 88 3.05 -10.55 6.19
CA THR A 88 4.32 -10.59 6.91
C THR A 88 5.50 -10.25 6.00
N TYR A 89 5.53 -10.74 4.76
CA TYR A 89 6.53 -10.37 3.78
C TYR A 89 6.42 -8.90 3.37
N ILE A 90 5.21 -8.37 3.18
CA ILE A 90 5.01 -6.94 2.87
C ILE A 90 5.59 -6.05 3.99
N GLN A 91 5.28 -6.36 5.25
CA GLN A 91 5.80 -5.62 6.39
C GLN A 91 7.32 -5.75 6.50
N LEU A 92 7.86 -6.96 6.35
CA LEU A 92 9.31 -7.18 6.36
C LEU A 92 10.02 -6.42 5.23
N MET A 93 9.45 -6.38 4.02
CA MET A 93 10.03 -5.59 2.92
C MET A 93 10.05 -4.09 3.23
N LYS A 94 8.97 -3.54 3.80
CA LYS A 94 8.92 -2.14 4.23
C LYS A 94 9.97 -1.84 5.30
N PHE A 95 10.08 -2.69 6.31
CA PHE A 95 11.09 -2.61 7.36
C PHE A 95 12.51 -2.63 6.80
N ILE A 96 12.87 -3.65 6.01
CA ILE A 96 14.20 -3.79 5.41
C ILE A 96 14.52 -2.64 4.47
N ARG A 97 13.55 -2.16 3.68
CA ARG A 97 13.76 -0.99 2.80
C ARG A 97 14.11 0.25 3.59
N ARG A 98 13.49 0.46 4.76
CA ARG A 98 13.72 1.63 5.63
C ARG A 98 15.04 1.53 6.42
N THR A 99 15.44 0.33 6.83
CA THR A 99 16.62 0.13 7.70
C THR A 99 17.89 -0.25 6.95
N GLU A 100 17.80 -1.06 5.89
CA GLU A 100 18.95 -1.61 5.16
C GLU A 100 18.94 -1.24 3.65
N GLY A 101 17.86 -0.64 3.17
CA GLY A 101 17.76 -0.08 1.83
C GLY A 101 17.20 -1.03 0.76
N LEU A 102 17.05 -0.49 -0.46
CA LEU A 102 16.34 -1.15 -1.56
C LEU A 102 16.96 -2.49 -2.00
N LYS A 103 18.29 -2.62 -1.95
CA LYS A 103 18.97 -3.85 -2.37
C LYS A 103 18.59 -5.03 -1.49
N GLN A 104 18.55 -4.84 -0.17
CA GLN A 104 18.16 -5.89 0.78
C GLN A 104 16.66 -6.21 0.68
N ALA A 105 15.82 -5.20 0.51
CA ALA A 105 14.38 -5.41 0.34
C ALA A 105 14.06 -6.30 -0.89
N ARG A 106 14.84 -6.18 -1.98
CA ARG A 106 14.71 -7.07 -3.16
C ARG A 106 15.06 -8.52 -2.86
N LEU A 107 15.99 -8.78 -1.94
CA LEU A 107 16.31 -10.15 -1.51
C LEU A 107 15.14 -10.75 -0.72
N VAL A 108 14.51 -9.95 0.13
CA VAL A 108 13.27 -10.36 0.82
C VAL A 108 12.14 -10.62 -0.18
N PHE A 109 11.96 -9.76 -1.17
CA PHE A 109 10.97 -9.98 -2.23
C PHE A 109 11.26 -11.27 -3.03
N LYS A 110 12.53 -11.56 -3.31
CA LYS A 110 12.93 -12.83 -3.91
C LYS A 110 12.49 -14.02 -3.04
N ARG A 111 12.78 -13.97 -1.73
CA ARG A 111 12.36 -14.98 -0.75
C ARG A 111 10.83 -15.14 -0.72
N ALA A 112 10.09 -14.04 -0.81
CA ALA A 112 8.64 -14.05 -0.83
C ALA A 112 8.09 -14.75 -2.10
N ARG A 113 8.66 -14.50 -3.28
CA ARG A 113 8.24 -15.19 -4.51
C ARG A 113 8.49 -16.70 -4.50
N GLU A 114 9.45 -17.17 -3.70
CA GLU A 114 9.79 -18.59 -3.55
C GLU A 114 8.86 -19.31 -2.56
N ASP A 115 8.18 -18.58 -1.68
CA ASP A 115 7.19 -19.15 -0.75
C ASP A 115 5.82 -19.30 -1.43
N LYS A 116 5.44 -20.56 -1.69
CA LYS A 116 4.18 -20.93 -2.38
C LYS A 116 2.91 -20.55 -1.62
N ARG A 117 3.01 -20.24 -0.33
CA ARG A 117 1.86 -19.80 0.48
C ARG A 117 1.45 -18.36 0.20
N ASN A 118 2.34 -17.58 -0.43
CA ASN A 118 2.07 -16.18 -0.70
C ASN A 118 1.00 -16.01 -1.78
N ASN A 119 0.19 -14.97 -1.60
CA ASN A 119 -0.76 -14.50 -2.58
C ASN A 119 -0.17 -13.33 -3.40
N PHE A 120 -0.96 -12.84 -4.36
CA PHE A 120 -0.55 -11.79 -5.29
C PHE A 120 -0.30 -10.43 -4.61
N HIS A 121 -0.70 -10.20 -3.35
CA HIS A 121 -0.49 -8.92 -2.66
C HIS A 121 0.99 -8.61 -2.38
N VAL A 122 1.87 -9.62 -2.41
CA VAL A 122 3.32 -9.44 -2.23
C VAL A 122 3.95 -8.65 -3.38
N TYR A 123 3.33 -8.65 -4.56
CA TYR A 123 3.79 -7.86 -5.69
C TYR A 123 3.42 -6.39 -5.44
N GLU A 124 4.40 -5.61 -4.98
CA GLU A 124 4.19 -4.20 -4.65
C GLU A 124 3.54 -3.45 -5.83
N PRO A 125 2.52 -2.61 -5.58
CA PRO A 125 1.87 -1.81 -6.60
C PRO A 125 2.85 -1.01 -7.45
N GLU A 126 3.97 -0.60 -6.86
CA GLU A 126 5.01 0.18 -7.53
C GLU A 126 5.72 -0.58 -8.66
N ILE A 127 5.86 -1.90 -8.54
CA ILE A 127 6.39 -2.74 -9.60
C ILE A 127 5.35 -2.88 -10.70
N ALA A 128 4.08 -3.09 -10.34
CA ALA A 128 3.00 -3.15 -11.30
C ALA A 128 2.83 -1.82 -12.05
N LYS A 129 2.92 -0.65 -11.39
CA LYS A 129 2.98 0.68 -12.03
C LYS A 129 4.12 0.77 -13.03
N ARG A 130 5.34 0.33 -12.67
CA ARG A 130 6.48 0.35 -13.59
C ARG A 130 6.28 -0.54 -14.82
N ILE A 131 5.65 -1.70 -14.64
CA ILE A 131 5.27 -2.58 -15.75
C ILE A 131 4.22 -1.90 -16.62
N PHE A 132 3.19 -1.31 -16.00
CA PHE A 132 2.15 -0.58 -16.70
C PHE A 132 2.69 0.63 -17.47
N ASP A 133 3.55 1.45 -16.87
CA ASP A 133 4.22 2.58 -17.53
C ASP A 133 5.12 2.12 -18.68
N LEU A 134 5.83 1.00 -18.52
CA LEU A 134 6.64 0.43 -19.59
C LEU A 134 5.77 -0.03 -20.77
N GLY A 135 4.68 -0.76 -20.49
CA GLY A 135 3.77 -1.19 -21.54
C GLY A 135 3.00 -0.04 -22.16
N LEU A 136 2.71 1.04 -21.42
CA LEU A 136 2.06 2.23 -21.98
C LEU A 136 2.93 2.92 -23.04
N ARG A 137 4.26 2.84 -22.92
CA ARG A 137 5.17 3.33 -23.98
C ARG A 137 5.05 2.53 -25.29
N LYS A 138 4.64 1.26 -25.21
CA LYS A 138 4.54 0.35 -26.36
C LYS A 138 3.12 0.27 -26.91
N PHE A 139 2.11 0.38 -26.05
CA PHE A 139 0.69 0.20 -26.33
C PHE A 139 -0.11 1.49 -26.08
N SER A 140 0.50 2.66 -26.28
CA SER A 140 -0.13 3.97 -26.03
C SER A 140 -1.41 4.21 -26.83
N LYS A 141 -1.58 3.52 -27.95
CA LYS A 141 -2.74 3.61 -28.85
C LYS A 141 -3.77 2.50 -28.65
N ASP A 142 -3.57 1.65 -27.64
CA ASP A 142 -4.50 0.58 -27.28
C ASP A 142 -5.41 1.04 -26.14
N PRO A 143 -6.71 1.29 -26.40
CA PRO A 143 -7.64 1.76 -25.39
C PRO A 143 -7.87 0.73 -24.28
N GLU A 144 -7.83 -0.58 -24.57
CA GLU A 144 -8.01 -1.63 -23.56
C GLU A 144 -6.88 -1.62 -22.54
N TYR A 145 -5.65 -1.44 -23.03
CA TYR A 145 -4.47 -1.31 -22.17
C TYR A 145 -4.53 -0.05 -21.28
N ALA A 146 -4.97 1.07 -21.85
CA ALA A 146 -5.13 2.32 -21.13
C ALA A 146 -6.18 2.21 -20.00
N LEU A 147 -7.33 1.60 -20.28
CA LEU A 147 -8.39 1.34 -19.31
C LEU A 147 -7.92 0.42 -18.17
N ALA A 148 -7.21 -0.66 -18.50
CA ALA A 148 -6.65 -1.58 -17.49
C ALA A 148 -5.64 -0.90 -16.56
N TYR A 149 -4.83 0.04 -17.09
CA TYR A 149 -3.88 0.78 -16.26
C TYR A 149 -4.58 1.78 -15.34
N VAL A 150 -5.57 2.50 -15.86
CA VAL A 150 -6.37 3.44 -15.06
C VAL A 150 -7.11 2.70 -13.95
N ASP A 151 -7.77 1.57 -14.25
CA ASP A 151 -8.42 0.72 -13.24
C ASP A 151 -7.46 0.31 -12.12
N PHE A 152 -6.25 -0.10 -12.52
CA PHE A 152 -5.23 -0.47 -11.57
C PHE A 152 -4.86 0.71 -10.66
N LEU A 153 -4.68 1.93 -11.19
CA LEU A 153 -4.33 3.11 -10.41
C LEU A 153 -5.47 3.60 -9.50
N SER A 154 -6.72 3.59 -9.99
CA SER A 154 -7.90 3.95 -9.21
C SER A 154 -8.04 3.04 -7.98
N ASN A 155 -7.78 1.73 -8.14
CA ASN A 155 -7.81 0.76 -7.03
C ASN A 155 -6.68 0.94 -6.00
N LEU A 156 -5.64 1.72 -6.31
CA LEU A 156 -4.58 2.07 -5.36
C LEU A 156 -4.89 3.31 -4.53
N ASN A 157 -6.04 3.96 -4.77
CA ASN A 157 -6.44 5.21 -4.13
C ASN A 157 -5.40 6.34 -4.30
N GLU A 158 -4.65 6.32 -5.41
CA GLU A 158 -3.68 7.38 -5.77
C GLU A 158 -4.31 8.38 -6.72
N GLU A 159 -5.24 9.18 -6.20
CA GLU A 159 -6.09 10.05 -7.00
C GLU A 159 -5.29 11.03 -7.88
N THR A 160 -4.26 11.68 -7.33
CA THR A 160 -3.40 12.61 -8.07
C THR A 160 -2.69 11.91 -9.24
N ASN A 161 -2.16 10.71 -9.01
CA ASN A 161 -1.45 9.97 -10.06
C ASN A 161 -2.42 9.44 -11.12
N THR A 162 -3.63 9.03 -10.71
CA THR A 162 -4.70 8.59 -11.60
C THR A 162 -5.13 9.73 -12.54
N ARG A 163 -5.35 10.93 -12.01
CA ARG A 163 -5.63 12.15 -12.81
C ARG A 163 -4.51 12.44 -13.81
N VAL A 164 -3.25 12.38 -13.38
CA VAL A 164 -2.10 12.59 -14.27
C VAL A 164 -2.07 11.57 -15.42
N VAL A 165 -2.44 10.32 -15.17
CA VAL A 165 -2.51 9.30 -16.23
C VAL A 165 -3.68 9.55 -17.17
N PHE A 166 -4.88 9.90 -16.68
CA PHE A 166 -5.98 10.34 -17.53
C PHE A 166 -5.59 11.50 -18.44
N GLU A 167 -4.99 12.55 -17.88
CA GLU A 167 -4.55 13.71 -18.66
C GLU A 167 -3.47 13.34 -19.70
N ARG A 168 -2.56 12.42 -19.37
CA ARG A 168 -1.53 11.93 -20.30
C ARG A 168 -2.14 11.14 -21.46
N LEU A 169 -3.16 10.32 -21.18
CA LEU A 169 -3.85 9.51 -22.19
C LEU A 169 -4.68 10.38 -23.16
N LEU A 170 -5.27 11.47 -22.66
CA LEU A 170 -6.19 12.32 -23.41
C LEU A 170 -5.55 13.55 -24.08
N ASN A 171 -4.39 14.04 -23.57
CA ASN A 171 -3.75 15.27 -24.09
C ASN A 171 -2.39 15.09 -24.77
N SER A 172 -1.75 13.91 -24.70
CA SER A 172 -0.37 13.77 -25.22
C SER A 172 -0.31 13.73 -26.76
N GLU A 173 0.86 14.01 -27.36
CA GLU A 173 1.12 13.86 -28.81
C GLU A 173 0.84 12.44 -29.36
N ASN A 174 0.64 11.46 -28.48
CA ASN A 174 0.21 10.08 -28.79
C ASN A 174 -1.22 9.78 -28.32
N ALA A 175 -2.05 10.81 -28.15
CA ALA A 175 -3.44 10.67 -27.75
C ALA A 175 -4.16 9.64 -28.63
N LEU A 176 -5.01 8.85 -27.99
CA LEU A 176 -5.90 7.94 -28.69
C LEU A 176 -6.76 8.73 -29.68
N ALA A 177 -7.04 8.12 -30.84
CA ALA A 177 -7.95 8.72 -31.81
C ALA A 177 -9.29 9.08 -31.11
N PRO A 178 -9.94 10.19 -31.48
CA PRO A 178 -11.19 10.62 -30.85
C PRO A 178 -12.25 9.51 -30.75
N GLU A 179 -12.29 8.65 -31.77
CA GLU A 179 -13.14 7.45 -31.87
C GLU A 179 -12.93 6.42 -30.75
N ASN A 180 -11.69 6.27 -30.26
CA ASN A 180 -11.31 5.28 -29.24
C ASN A 180 -11.12 5.89 -27.84
N SER A 181 -11.36 7.20 -27.69
CA SER A 181 -11.21 7.92 -26.42
C SER A 181 -12.48 7.97 -25.58
N GLY A 182 -13.64 7.61 -26.16
CA GLY A 182 -14.96 7.71 -25.52
C GLY A 182 -15.04 6.97 -24.18
N GLU A 183 -14.63 5.70 -24.16
CA GLU A 183 -14.65 4.88 -22.93
C GLU A 183 -13.71 5.40 -21.85
N ILE A 184 -12.60 6.04 -22.22
CA ILE A 184 -11.68 6.65 -21.26
C ILE A 184 -12.29 7.91 -20.66
N TRP A 185 -13.03 8.70 -21.44
CA TRP A 185 -13.79 9.84 -20.94
C TRP A 185 -14.91 9.43 -19.99
N ASP A 186 -15.65 8.36 -20.30
CA ASP A 186 -16.67 7.81 -19.39
C ASP A 186 -16.03 7.42 -18.06
N LYS A 187 -14.90 6.72 -18.12
CA LYS A 187 -14.17 6.29 -16.92
C LYS A 187 -13.57 7.45 -16.13
N TYR A 188 -13.16 8.52 -16.81
CA TYR A 188 -12.66 9.72 -16.15
C TYR A 188 -13.78 10.48 -15.42
N LEU A 189 -14.98 10.54 -16.01
CA LEU A 189 -16.16 11.11 -15.36
C LEU A 189 -16.60 10.27 -14.16
N ASP A 190 -16.65 8.94 -14.29
CA ASP A 190 -16.95 8.05 -13.17
C ASP A 190 -15.95 8.24 -12.02
N PHE A 191 -14.66 8.35 -12.34
CA PHE A 191 -13.61 8.63 -11.36
C PHE A 191 -13.80 9.99 -10.67
N GLU A 192 -13.98 11.10 -11.40
CA GLU A 192 -14.20 12.41 -10.78
C GLU A 192 -15.54 12.51 -10.04
N SER A 193 -16.55 11.72 -10.40
CA SER A 193 -17.79 11.63 -9.62
C SER A 193 -17.59 10.99 -8.24
N GLN A 194 -16.57 10.13 -8.11
CA GLN A 194 -16.27 9.42 -6.87
C GLN A 194 -15.30 10.21 -5.97
N VAL A 195 -14.33 10.92 -6.55
CA VAL A 195 -13.23 11.56 -5.80
C VAL A 195 -13.05 13.06 -6.04
N GLY A 196 -13.79 13.63 -6.99
CA GLY A 196 -13.68 15.03 -7.40
C GLY A 196 -14.75 15.93 -6.78
N ASP A 197 -14.69 17.21 -7.15
CA ASP A 197 -15.73 18.19 -6.86
C ASP A 197 -16.58 18.50 -8.11
N LEU A 198 -17.72 19.18 -7.93
CA LEU A 198 -18.62 19.51 -9.04
C LEU A 198 -17.90 20.27 -10.17
N THR A 199 -16.94 21.12 -9.83
CA THR A 199 -16.15 21.90 -10.79
C THR A 199 -15.28 21.00 -11.66
N SER A 200 -14.59 20.03 -11.08
CA SER A 200 -13.75 19.06 -11.79
C SER A 200 -14.56 18.21 -12.78
N ILE A 201 -15.73 17.73 -12.36
CA ILE A 201 -16.65 16.94 -13.19
C ILE A 201 -17.11 17.76 -14.41
N LEU A 202 -17.55 19.00 -14.19
CA LEU A 202 -18.00 19.88 -15.26
C LEU A 202 -16.88 20.21 -16.26
N ASN A 203 -15.64 20.39 -15.79
CA ASN A 203 -14.50 20.64 -16.66
C ASN A 203 -14.18 19.42 -17.54
N VAL A 204 -14.25 18.20 -16.99
CA VAL A 204 -14.05 16.96 -17.75
C VAL A 204 -15.16 16.76 -18.78
N ASP A 205 -16.42 16.99 -18.40
CA ASP A 205 -17.59 16.87 -19.28
C ASP A 205 -17.53 17.87 -20.45
N GLN A 206 -17.18 19.13 -20.18
CA GLN A 206 -16.99 20.14 -21.23
C GLN A 206 -15.89 19.74 -22.24
N ARG A 207 -14.76 19.20 -21.75
CA ARG A 207 -13.66 18.74 -22.61
C ARG A 207 -14.04 17.52 -23.43
N ARG A 208 -14.79 16.57 -22.87
CA ARG A 208 -15.35 15.43 -23.60
C ARG A 208 -16.20 15.90 -24.77
N ARG A 209 -17.15 16.83 -24.54
CA ARG A 209 -18.04 17.36 -25.59
C ARG A 209 -17.29 18.08 -26.70
N ALA A 210 -16.23 18.81 -26.36
CA ALA A 210 -15.38 19.46 -27.34
C ALA A 210 -14.59 18.47 -28.21
N THR A 211 -14.31 17.27 -27.69
CA THR A 211 -13.48 16.25 -28.37
C THR A 211 -14.33 15.25 -29.18
N ASN A 212 -15.58 14.97 -28.78
CA ASN A 212 -16.46 14.05 -29.50
C ASN A 212 -17.93 14.55 -29.56
N PRO A 213 -18.25 15.46 -30.50
CA PRO A 213 -19.58 16.08 -30.60
C PRO A 213 -20.72 15.14 -31.01
N HIS A 214 -20.42 13.91 -31.47
CA HIS A 214 -21.40 12.97 -32.04
C HIS A 214 -21.87 11.87 -31.09
N SER A 215 -21.40 11.84 -29.83
CA SER A 215 -21.76 10.79 -28.86
C SER A 215 -23.04 11.04 -28.05
N GLU A 216 -23.77 12.12 -28.33
CA GLU A 216 -24.87 12.63 -27.49
C GLU A 216 -26.17 11.81 -27.48
N GLU A 217 -26.38 10.79 -28.32
CA GLU A 217 -27.68 10.10 -28.34
C GLU A 217 -27.93 9.10 -27.20
N HIS A 218 -26.94 8.76 -26.35
CA HIS A 218 -27.11 7.70 -25.34
C HIS A 218 -27.16 8.15 -23.87
N ASN A 219 -26.73 9.37 -23.52
CA ASN A 219 -26.63 9.80 -22.12
C ASN A 219 -27.78 10.71 -21.62
N SER A 220 -28.82 10.93 -22.42
CA SER A 220 -29.99 11.72 -22.02
C SER A 220 -30.87 11.07 -20.94
N LEU A 221 -30.56 9.84 -20.50
CA LEU A 221 -31.40 9.05 -19.59
C LEU A 221 -30.99 9.08 -18.12
N TRP A 222 -29.87 9.72 -17.75
CA TRP A 222 -29.43 9.80 -16.34
C TRP A 222 -29.76 11.14 -15.65
N LEU A 223 -30.52 12.03 -16.31
CA LEU A 223 -30.95 13.32 -15.75
C LEU A 223 -32.49 13.47 -15.67
N ILE A 224 -33.20 12.35 -15.50
CA ILE A 224 -34.58 12.31 -14.95
C ILE A 224 -34.58 11.27 -13.84
#